data_AF-A0A437S736-F1
#
_entry.id   AF-A0A437S736-F1
#
_cell.length_a   1.000
_cell.length_b   1.000
_cell.length_c   1.000
_cell.angle_alpha   90.00
_cell.angle_beta   90.00
_cell.angle_gamma   90.00
#
_symmetry.space_group_name_H-M   'P 1'
#
loop_
_entity.id
_entity.type
_entity.pdbx_description
1 polymer ?
#
loop_
_entity_poly.entity_id
_entity_poly.type
_entity_poly.pdbx_seq_one_letter_code
_entity_poly.pdbx_strand_id
1 'polypeptide(L)'
;MKKIIILFSLVFLLVGCGTKNENKNTNTNNNGVEVSEEEQANEILLHYEGRTNDYSAEVTISQFTDDDAELIKSEFGEDSDEYIMLQDNRPTYKVESFILYDGEGNVDLKEVTELKISISPMDINSIYFTEQDIVKVLQGKDNISHNYFIYEDLRNELPTEDTVIEMIGTFDGNSQLDFTVELNSI
;
A
#
# COMPACT_ATOMS: atom_id res chain seq x y z
N MET A 1 45.57 47.05 7.52
CA MET A 1 44.34 47.88 7.56
C MET A 1 43.25 47.09 8.27
N LYS A 2 42.53 47.77 9.17
CA LYS A 2 41.23 47.48 9.78
C LYS A 2 41.00 46.09 10.44
N LYS A 3 40.85 46.18 11.77
CA LYS A 3 40.42 45.19 12.77
C LYS A 3 38.95 44.78 12.55
N ILE A 4 38.55 43.61 13.03
CA ILE A 4 37.58 43.43 14.15
C ILE A 4 37.35 41.93 14.43
N ILE A 5 37.47 41.61 15.71
CA ILE A 5 37.17 40.37 16.45
C ILE A 5 35.64 40.20 16.54
N ILE A 6 35.11 38.98 16.65
CA ILE A 6 34.10 38.61 17.66
C ILE A 6 33.94 37.08 17.70
N LEU A 7 34.37 36.55 18.84
CA LEU A 7 34.00 35.29 19.45
C LEU A 7 32.64 35.54 20.15
N PHE A 8 31.58 34.81 19.83
CA PHE A 8 30.38 34.78 20.69
C PHE A 8 29.65 33.44 20.59
N SER A 9 29.95 32.61 21.59
CA SER A 9 29.11 31.58 22.19
C SER A 9 27.61 31.92 22.23
N LEU A 10 26.77 30.96 21.85
CA LEU A 10 25.36 30.87 22.26
C LEU A 10 25.00 29.41 22.58
N VAL A 11 25.64 28.92 23.64
CA VAL A 11 25.10 27.90 24.54
C VAL A 11 25.02 28.60 25.90
N PHE A 12 23.91 28.39 26.63
CA PHE A 12 23.39 29.11 27.81
C PHE A 12 22.32 30.17 27.44
N LEU A 13 21.15 30.28 28.05
CA LEU A 13 20.46 29.72 29.23
C LEU A 13 18.96 30.00 28.98
N LEU A 14 18.03 29.15 29.37
CA LEU A 14 17.38 29.32 30.68
C LEU A 14 16.73 28.02 31.14
N VAL A 15 17.32 27.51 32.22
CA VAL A 15 16.73 26.66 33.23
C VAL A 15 15.89 27.54 34.15
N GLY A 16 14.72 27.07 34.57
CA GLY A 16 13.90 27.68 35.63
C GLY A 16 12.66 26.83 35.87
N CYS A 17 12.75 25.68 36.57
CA CYS A 17 12.77 25.51 38.03
C CYS A 17 11.36 25.29 38.60
N GLY A 18 11.08 24.03 38.97
CA GLY A 18 9.93 23.62 39.78
C GLY A 18 10.14 22.19 40.27
N THR A 19 10.69 22.05 41.47
CA THR A 19 11.25 20.83 42.08
C THR A 19 10.21 19.97 42.85
N LYS A 20 10.29 18.65 42.61
CA LYS A 20 10.34 17.51 43.58
C LYS A 20 9.13 17.16 44.49
N ASN A 21 8.57 15.96 44.22
CA ASN A 21 7.97 14.91 45.08
C ASN A 21 7.20 15.28 46.37
N GLU A 22 5.95 14.79 46.46
CA GLU A 22 5.51 13.93 47.57
C GLU A 22 4.26 13.09 47.22
N ASN A 23 4.23 11.87 47.75
CA ASN A 23 3.26 10.81 47.50
C ASN A 23 1.95 11.06 48.28
N LYS A 24 0.78 10.99 47.66
CA LYS A 24 -0.48 10.73 48.38
C LYS A 24 -1.52 10.03 47.50
N ASN A 25 -1.78 8.79 47.90
CA ASN A 25 -2.85 7.93 47.45
C ASN A 25 -4.22 8.56 47.77
N THR A 26 -5.07 8.74 46.76
CA THR A 26 -6.53 8.80 46.95
C THR A 26 -7.17 8.08 45.77
N ASN A 27 -7.58 6.86 46.07
CA ASN A 27 -8.54 6.08 45.31
C ASN A 27 -9.85 6.86 45.21
N THR A 28 -10.36 7.11 44.00
CA THR A 28 -11.79 7.33 43.79
C THR A 28 -12.19 6.72 42.46
N ASN A 29 -13.15 5.83 42.60
CA ASN A 29 -13.76 4.95 41.62
C ASN A 29 -14.60 5.74 40.59
N ASN A 30 -14.81 5.10 39.44
CA ASN A 30 -15.87 5.31 38.44
C ASN A 30 -15.84 6.60 37.61
N ASN A 31 -15.45 6.49 36.34
CA ASN A 31 -16.40 6.09 35.30
C ASN A 31 -15.63 5.66 34.04
N GLY A 32 -16.06 4.54 33.47
CA GLY A 32 -15.53 4.01 32.23
C GLY A 32 -15.59 5.05 31.12
N VAL A 33 -14.44 5.32 30.54
CA VAL A 33 -14.36 5.54 29.11
C VAL A 33 -13.74 4.24 28.61
N GLU A 34 -14.59 3.29 28.24
CA GLU A 34 -14.23 2.33 27.21
C GLU A 34 -13.87 3.20 26.00
N VAL A 35 -12.58 3.43 25.82
CA VAL A 35 -12.06 3.75 24.50
C VAL A 35 -12.17 2.41 23.78
N SER A 36 -13.32 2.16 23.15
CA SER A 36 -13.38 1.18 22.08
C SER A 36 -12.59 1.79 20.91
N GLU A 37 -11.27 1.67 20.98
CA GLU A 37 -10.48 1.43 19.79
C GLU A 37 -10.91 0.03 19.31
N GLU A 38 -12.11 -0.05 18.73
CA GLU A 38 -12.31 -0.97 17.62
C GLU A 38 -11.45 -0.37 16.51
N GLU A 39 -10.15 -0.64 16.55
CA GLU A 39 -9.40 -0.81 15.31
C GLU A 39 -10.21 -1.86 14.54
N GLN A 40 -11.05 -1.42 13.60
CA GLN A 40 -11.54 -2.28 12.55
C GLN A 40 -10.29 -2.74 11.81
N ALA A 41 -9.69 -3.81 12.30
CA ALA A 41 -8.67 -4.53 11.58
C ALA A 41 -9.34 -4.90 10.25
N ASN A 42 -8.86 -4.33 9.14
CA ASN A 42 -9.23 -4.76 7.80
C ASN A 42 -9.05 -6.27 7.76
N GLU A 43 -10.17 -7.01 7.79
CA GLU A 43 -10.14 -8.45 7.81
C GLU A 43 -9.68 -8.88 6.42
N ILE A 44 -8.42 -9.32 6.34
CA ILE A 44 -7.89 -9.98 5.15
C ILE A 44 -8.70 -11.26 4.99
N LEU A 45 -9.45 -11.35 3.90
CA LEU A 45 -10.28 -12.51 3.59
C LEU A 45 -9.46 -13.60 2.92
N LEU A 46 -8.63 -13.20 1.96
CA LEU A 46 -7.77 -14.10 1.19
C LEU A 46 -6.45 -13.42 0.92
N HIS A 47 -5.38 -14.22 0.98
CA HIS A 47 -4.05 -13.78 0.68
C HIS A 47 -3.34 -14.85 -0.14
N TYR A 48 -2.75 -14.43 -1.26
CA TYR A 48 -2.05 -15.30 -2.18
C TYR A 48 -0.63 -14.80 -2.37
N GLU A 49 0.34 -15.70 -2.34
CA GLU A 49 1.72 -15.38 -2.66
C GLU A 49 2.28 -16.35 -3.69
N GLY A 50 3.29 -15.90 -4.40
CA GLY A 50 3.96 -16.65 -5.45
C GLY A 50 5.34 -16.08 -5.72
N ARG A 51 6.26 -16.94 -6.14
CA ARG A 51 7.64 -16.54 -6.41
C ARG A 51 8.21 -17.29 -7.61
N THR A 52 9.06 -16.60 -8.36
CA THR A 52 9.98 -17.19 -9.35
C THR A 52 11.41 -17.03 -8.84
N ASN A 53 12.41 -17.24 -9.71
CA ASN A 53 13.81 -17.00 -9.35
C ASN A 53 14.09 -15.52 -9.06
N ASP A 54 13.39 -14.61 -9.74
CA ASP A 54 13.72 -13.20 -9.79
C ASP A 54 12.61 -12.29 -9.28
N TYR A 55 11.40 -12.83 -9.07
CA TYR A 55 10.22 -12.03 -8.71
C TYR A 55 9.44 -12.69 -7.58
N SER A 56 8.95 -11.88 -6.65
CA SER A 56 7.93 -12.26 -5.66
C SER A 56 6.69 -11.40 -5.83
N ALA A 57 5.52 -12.02 -5.73
CA ALA A 57 4.23 -11.37 -5.93
C ALA A 57 3.28 -11.74 -4.80
N GLU A 58 2.40 -10.80 -4.46
CA GLU A 58 1.30 -11.03 -3.53
C GLU A 58 0.01 -10.39 -4.04
N VAL A 59 -1.11 -10.99 -3.68
CA VAL A 59 -2.44 -10.42 -3.84
C VAL A 59 -3.20 -10.60 -2.54
N THR A 60 -3.75 -9.50 -2.03
CA THR A 60 -4.55 -9.46 -0.81
C THR A 60 -5.96 -8.99 -1.15
N ILE A 61 -6.95 -9.77 -0.73
CA ILE A 61 -8.36 -9.43 -0.84
C ILE A 61 -8.89 -9.17 0.58
N SER A 62 -9.40 -7.96 0.80
CA SER A 62 -9.94 -7.53 2.08
C SER A 62 -11.34 -6.95 1.91
N GLN A 63 -12.10 -6.87 3.01
CA GLN A 63 -13.38 -6.17 3.00
C GLN A 63 -13.16 -4.66 2.80
N PHE A 64 -13.99 -4.03 1.98
CA PHE A 64 -13.95 -2.58 1.80
C PHE A 64 -14.51 -1.86 3.04
N THR A 65 -13.82 -0.82 3.52
CA THR A 65 -14.18 -0.11 4.77
C THR A 65 -14.52 1.36 4.56
N ASP A 66 -14.98 2.04 5.63
CA ASP A 66 -15.20 3.48 5.61
C ASP A 66 -13.87 4.25 5.48
N ASP A 67 -12.78 3.72 6.03
CA ASP A 67 -11.45 4.31 5.90
C ASP A 67 -10.96 4.32 4.45
N ASP A 68 -11.27 3.27 3.66
CA ASP A 68 -10.98 3.24 2.22
C ASP A 68 -11.78 4.32 1.46
N ALA A 69 -13.04 4.56 1.84
CA ALA A 69 -13.86 5.61 1.24
C ALA A 69 -13.32 7.02 1.54
N GLU A 70 -12.87 7.26 2.77
CA GLU A 70 -12.24 8.52 3.15
C GLU A 70 -10.86 8.70 2.50
N LEU A 71 -10.10 7.63 2.29
CA LEU A 71 -8.86 7.67 1.53
C LEU A 71 -9.11 8.15 0.11
N ILE A 72 -10.07 7.54 -0.61
CA ILE A 72 -10.43 7.93 -1.99
C ILE A 72 -10.88 9.39 -2.04
N LYS A 73 -11.72 9.80 -1.10
CA LYS A 73 -12.14 11.20 -0.96
C LYS A 73 -10.94 12.15 -0.80
N SER A 74 -9.97 11.76 0.02
CA SER A 74 -8.78 12.59 0.28
C SER A 74 -7.82 12.66 -0.91
N GLU A 75 -7.71 11.57 -1.69
CA GLU A 75 -6.83 11.46 -2.86
C GLU A 75 -7.41 12.15 -4.10
N PHE A 76 -8.71 11.95 -4.36
CA PHE A 76 -9.35 12.38 -5.61
C PHE A 76 -10.33 13.55 -5.43
N GLY A 77 -10.83 13.78 -4.22
CA GLY A 77 -11.80 14.84 -3.88
C GLY A 77 -13.26 14.36 -3.86
N GLU A 78 -14.13 15.12 -3.18
CA GLU A 78 -15.57 14.80 -3.07
C GLU A 78 -16.32 14.88 -4.41
N ASP A 79 -15.82 15.67 -5.35
CA ASP A 79 -16.42 15.87 -6.67
C ASP A 79 -15.85 14.92 -7.73
N SER A 80 -15.00 13.96 -7.35
CA SER A 80 -14.38 13.02 -8.28
C SER A 80 -15.35 11.94 -8.72
N ASP A 81 -15.21 11.46 -9.96
CA ASP A 81 -16.04 10.36 -10.49
C ASP A 81 -15.89 9.10 -9.62
N GLU A 82 -14.67 8.83 -9.13
CA GLU A 82 -14.37 7.72 -8.24
C GLU A 82 -15.16 7.82 -6.94
N TYR A 83 -15.14 8.98 -6.26
CA TYR A 83 -15.85 9.15 -5.00
C TYR A 83 -17.38 9.16 -5.19
N ILE A 84 -17.89 9.77 -6.26
CA ILE A 84 -19.31 9.77 -6.59
C ILE A 84 -19.81 8.35 -6.83
N MET A 85 -19.05 7.52 -7.55
CA MET A 85 -19.41 6.12 -7.80
C MET A 85 -19.56 5.31 -6.51
N LEU A 86 -18.73 5.57 -5.49
CA LEU A 86 -18.84 4.90 -4.19
C LEU A 86 -20.16 5.21 -3.45
N GLN A 87 -20.72 6.40 -3.67
CA GLN A 87 -21.99 6.80 -3.03
C GLN A 87 -23.18 6.07 -3.64
N ASP A 88 -23.14 5.85 -4.95
CA ASP A 88 -24.21 5.19 -5.70
C ASP A 88 -24.16 3.66 -5.58
N ASN A 89 -22.94 3.11 -5.55
CA ASN A 89 -22.70 1.69 -5.39
C ASN A 89 -21.45 1.51 -4.53
N ARG A 90 -21.58 0.90 -3.35
CA ARG A 90 -20.45 0.71 -2.45
C ARG A 90 -19.72 -0.60 -2.81
N PRO A 91 -18.38 -0.61 -2.92
CA PRO A 91 -17.63 -1.85 -3.07
C PRO A 91 -17.82 -2.78 -1.88
N THR A 92 -17.76 -4.08 -2.15
CA THR A 92 -17.74 -5.10 -1.10
C THR A 92 -16.32 -5.44 -0.70
N TYR A 93 -15.40 -5.49 -1.67
CA TYR A 93 -14.01 -5.90 -1.44
C TYR A 93 -13.02 -4.94 -2.08
N LYS A 94 -11.82 -4.91 -1.50
CA LYS A 94 -10.63 -4.24 -2.00
C LYS A 94 -9.57 -5.28 -2.34
N VAL A 95 -8.98 -5.14 -3.52
CA VAL A 95 -7.86 -5.97 -3.97
C VAL A 95 -6.61 -5.13 -4.06
N GLU A 96 -5.61 -5.51 -3.28
CA GLU A 96 -4.27 -4.95 -3.35
C GLU A 96 -3.31 -5.99 -3.91
N SER A 97 -2.45 -5.58 -4.83
CA SER A 97 -1.48 -6.48 -5.44
C SER A 97 -0.13 -5.82 -5.62
N PHE A 98 0.90 -6.62 -5.48
CA PHE A 98 2.27 -6.18 -5.39
C PHE A 98 3.20 -7.16 -6.11
N ILE A 99 4.29 -6.61 -6.66
CA ILE A 99 5.39 -7.35 -7.27
C ILE A 99 6.69 -6.75 -6.80
N LEU A 100 7.67 -7.60 -6.56
CA LEU A 100 9.02 -7.19 -6.21
C LEU A 100 10.02 -8.00 -7.03
N TYR A 101 10.97 -7.30 -7.62
CA TYR A 101 12.16 -7.90 -8.21
C TYR A 101 13.17 -8.22 -7.11
N ASP A 102 13.35 -9.50 -6.84
CA ASP A 102 14.26 -10.08 -5.84
C ASP A 102 15.53 -10.68 -6.47
N GLY A 103 15.66 -10.63 -7.80
CA GLY A 103 16.76 -11.26 -8.52
C GLY A 103 18.13 -10.69 -8.15
N GLU A 104 19.15 -11.56 -8.13
CA GLU A 104 20.55 -11.16 -7.84
C GLU A 104 21.21 -10.38 -9.00
N GLY A 105 20.50 -10.18 -10.11
CA GLY A 105 20.98 -9.50 -11.31
C GLY A 105 20.70 -7.99 -11.32
N ASN A 106 21.51 -7.23 -12.07
CA ASN A 106 21.09 -5.90 -12.52
C ASN A 106 20.26 -6.08 -13.79
N VAL A 107 18.94 -6.00 -13.69
CA VAL A 107 18.09 -5.83 -14.88
C VAL A 107 18.36 -4.44 -15.45
N ASP A 108 18.88 -4.37 -16.68
CA ASP A 108 19.07 -3.09 -17.35
C ASP A 108 17.73 -2.61 -17.94
N LEU A 109 16.96 -1.91 -17.11
CA LEU A 109 15.64 -1.37 -17.47
C LEU A 109 15.72 -0.10 -18.33
N LYS A 110 16.93 0.40 -18.65
CA LYS A 110 17.10 1.69 -19.35
C LYS A 110 16.54 1.71 -20.76
N GLU A 111 16.43 0.55 -21.40
CA GLU A 111 15.88 0.43 -22.75
C GLU A 111 14.39 0.03 -22.73
N VAL A 112 13.82 -0.24 -21.56
CA VAL A 112 12.42 -0.64 -21.42
C VAL A 112 11.52 0.59 -21.50
N THR A 113 10.54 0.54 -22.40
CA THR A 113 9.56 1.62 -22.61
C THR A 113 8.17 1.29 -22.07
N GLU A 114 7.89 0.03 -21.81
CA GLU A 114 6.56 -0.43 -21.41
C GLU A 114 6.66 -1.68 -20.53
N LEU A 115 5.93 -1.70 -19.42
CA LEU A 115 5.62 -2.90 -18.64
C LEU A 115 4.10 -3.05 -18.55
N LYS A 116 3.58 -4.17 -19.03
CA LYS A 116 2.19 -4.58 -18.89
C LYS A 116 2.10 -5.66 -17.83
N ILE A 117 1.21 -5.49 -16.85
CA ILE A 117 0.93 -6.49 -15.83
C ILE A 117 -0.54 -6.86 -15.89
N SER A 118 -0.83 -8.15 -15.99
CA SER A 118 -2.19 -8.69 -15.91
C SER A 118 -2.31 -9.73 -14.81
N ILE A 119 -3.45 -9.74 -14.10
CA ILE A 119 -3.74 -10.71 -13.03
C ILE A 119 -5.04 -11.46 -13.36
N SER A 120 -4.95 -12.78 -13.52
CA SER A 120 -6.06 -13.69 -13.79
C SER A 120 -6.41 -14.51 -12.55
N PRO A 121 -7.70 -14.81 -12.26
CA PRO A 121 -8.89 -14.54 -13.07
C PRO A 121 -9.58 -13.19 -12.80
N MET A 122 -8.97 -12.29 -12.04
CA MET A 122 -9.59 -11.02 -11.61
C MET A 122 -9.67 -9.93 -12.69
N ASP A 123 -9.18 -10.21 -13.91
CA ASP A 123 -9.13 -9.29 -15.06
C ASP A 123 -8.47 -7.92 -14.77
N ILE A 124 -7.54 -7.88 -13.82
CA ILE A 124 -6.77 -6.66 -13.50
C ILE A 124 -5.70 -6.46 -14.57
N ASN A 125 -5.62 -5.25 -15.13
CA ASN A 125 -4.63 -4.90 -16.15
C ASN A 125 -4.02 -3.51 -15.86
N SER A 126 -2.71 -3.45 -15.72
CA SER A 126 -1.95 -2.22 -15.45
C SER A 126 -0.85 -2.04 -16.49
N ILE A 127 -0.61 -0.80 -16.94
CA ILE A 127 0.42 -0.49 -17.93
C ILE A 127 1.27 0.69 -17.44
N TYR A 128 2.59 0.51 -17.46
CA TYR A 128 3.58 1.50 -17.05
C TYR A 128 4.47 1.86 -18.24
N PHE A 129 4.72 3.15 -18.45
CA PHE A 129 5.40 3.65 -19.66
C PHE A 129 6.73 4.36 -19.40
N THR A 130 7.11 4.56 -18.13
CA THR A 130 8.35 5.25 -17.78
C THR A 130 9.26 4.34 -16.99
N GLU A 131 10.57 4.43 -17.23
CA GLU A 131 11.59 3.69 -16.45
C GLU A 131 11.38 3.92 -14.94
N GLN A 132 11.07 5.16 -14.54
CA GLN A 132 10.88 5.49 -13.14
C GLN A 132 9.70 4.74 -12.52
N ASP A 133 8.55 4.67 -13.20
CA ASP A 133 7.37 3.99 -12.68
C ASP A 133 7.56 2.48 -12.69
N ILE A 134 8.18 1.94 -13.76
CA ILE A 134 8.55 0.52 -13.84
C ILE A 134 9.46 0.14 -12.67
N VAL A 135 10.47 0.95 -12.38
CA VAL A 135 11.40 0.71 -11.25
C VAL A 135 10.67 0.79 -9.91
N LYS A 136 9.75 1.74 -9.70
CA LYS A 136 9.01 1.83 -8.43
C LYS A 136 8.13 0.60 -8.21
N VAL A 137 7.40 0.17 -9.23
CA VAL A 137 6.55 -1.03 -9.20
C VAL A 137 7.40 -2.25 -8.86
N LEU A 138 8.51 -2.47 -9.58
CA LEU A 138 9.40 -3.61 -9.33
C LEU A 138 10.19 -3.51 -8.02
N GLN A 139 10.24 -2.35 -7.37
CA GLN A 139 10.81 -2.19 -6.02
C GLN A 139 9.75 -2.30 -4.93
N GLY A 140 8.50 -2.57 -5.28
CA GLY A 140 7.42 -2.64 -4.32
C GLY A 140 7.06 -1.30 -3.67
N LYS A 141 7.40 -0.19 -4.33
CA LYS A 141 7.07 1.15 -3.82
C LYS A 141 5.70 1.62 -4.27
N ASP A 142 5.24 1.08 -5.39
CA ASP A 142 3.92 1.32 -5.96
C ASP A 142 3.22 -0.03 -6.15
N ASN A 143 1.98 -0.14 -5.70
CA ASN A 143 1.17 -1.35 -5.89
C ASN A 143 0.74 -1.48 -7.37
N ILE A 144 0.63 -2.71 -7.86
CA ILE A 144 0.08 -2.98 -9.20
C ILE A 144 -1.41 -2.63 -9.24
N SER A 145 -2.11 -3.01 -8.17
CA SER A 145 -3.46 -2.58 -7.83
C SER A 145 -3.42 -2.04 -6.41
N HIS A 146 -3.67 -0.75 -6.22
CA HIS A 146 -3.83 -0.16 -4.88
C HIS A 146 -5.30 -0.03 -4.48
N ASN A 147 -6.19 0.13 -5.46
CA ASN A 147 -7.60 0.50 -5.27
C ASN A 147 -8.52 -0.20 -6.29
N TYR A 148 -8.26 -1.48 -6.58
CA TYR A 148 -9.21 -2.25 -7.37
C TYR A 148 -10.35 -2.72 -6.48
N PHE A 149 -11.55 -2.29 -6.85
CA PHE A 149 -12.75 -2.51 -6.05
C PHE A 149 -13.66 -3.52 -6.71
N ILE A 150 -14.08 -4.52 -5.94
CA ILE A 150 -15.03 -5.54 -6.38
C ILE A 150 -16.37 -5.22 -5.74
N TYR A 151 -17.37 -5.01 -6.59
CA TYR A 151 -18.77 -4.81 -6.21
C TYR A 151 -19.49 -6.15 -6.20
N GLU A 152 -20.36 -6.39 -5.22
CA GLU A 152 -21.36 -7.47 -5.28
C GLU A 152 -22.40 -7.15 -6.37
N ASP A 153 -22.01 -7.33 -7.62
CA ASP A 153 -22.96 -7.76 -8.63
C ASP A 153 -22.47 -9.10 -9.19
N LEU A 154 -23.40 -9.91 -9.69
CA LEU A 154 -23.24 -11.32 -10.06
C LEU A 154 -22.23 -11.58 -11.21
N ARG A 155 -21.30 -10.67 -11.48
CA ARG A 155 -20.33 -10.71 -12.59
C ARG A 155 -18.92 -11.07 -12.17
N ASN A 156 -18.56 -10.93 -10.89
CA ASN A 156 -17.21 -11.20 -10.39
C ASN A 156 -17.23 -12.32 -9.35
N GLU A 157 -16.80 -13.52 -9.74
CA GLU A 157 -16.52 -14.58 -8.77
C GLU A 157 -15.18 -14.25 -8.10
N LEU A 158 -15.21 -14.11 -6.77
CA LEU A 158 -13.97 -14.01 -6.01
C LEU A 158 -13.18 -15.32 -6.14
N PRO A 159 -11.85 -15.24 -6.22
CA PRO A 159 -10.99 -16.40 -6.01
C PRO A 159 -11.36 -17.13 -4.71
N THR A 160 -11.24 -18.45 -4.73
CA THR A 160 -11.33 -19.32 -3.56
C THR A 160 -9.94 -19.80 -3.13
N GLU A 161 -9.82 -20.45 -1.98
CA GLU A 161 -8.54 -21.03 -1.51
C GLU A 161 -7.89 -22.00 -2.53
N ASP A 162 -8.71 -22.68 -3.34
CA ASP A 162 -8.26 -23.60 -4.39
C ASP A 162 -7.93 -22.90 -5.72
N THR A 163 -8.15 -21.59 -5.81
CA THR A 163 -7.91 -20.82 -7.04
C THR A 163 -6.42 -20.55 -7.21
N VAL A 164 -5.89 -20.87 -8.39
CA VAL A 164 -4.56 -20.44 -8.82
C VAL A 164 -4.70 -19.08 -9.48
N ILE A 165 -4.04 -18.07 -8.92
CA ILE A 165 -4.00 -16.73 -9.50
C ILE A 165 -2.69 -16.60 -10.28
N GLU A 166 -2.76 -16.11 -11.50
CA GLU A 166 -1.58 -15.89 -12.33
C GLU A 166 -1.34 -14.39 -12.51
N MET A 167 -0.13 -13.94 -12.14
CA MET A 167 0.35 -12.60 -12.46
C MET A 167 1.37 -12.70 -13.59
N ILE A 168 1.09 -12.02 -14.70
CA ILE A 168 1.95 -12.01 -15.89
C ILE A 168 2.45 -10.59 -16.10
N GLY A 169 3.77 -10.43 -16.19
CA GLY A 169 4.44 -9.20 -16.57
C GLY A 169 5.08 -9.32 -17.94
N THR A 170 4.84 -8.36 -18.84
CA THR A 170 5.44 -8.30 -20.17
C THR A 170 6.11 -6.95 -20.42
N PHE A 171 7.39 -6.95 -20.80
CA PHE A 171 8.22 -5.76 -21.02
C PHE A 171 8.43 -5.49 -22.51
N ASP A 172 7.80 -4.49 -23.12
CA ASP A 172 7.89 -4.20 -24.57
C ASP A 172 7.70 -5.42 -25.52
N GLY A 173 7.14 -6.53 -25.04
CA GLY A 173 7.10 -7.82 -25.74
C GLY A 173 8.42 -8.62 -25.72
N ASN A 174 9.30 -8.36 -24.76
CA ASN A 174 10.60 -9.02 -24.58
C ASN A 174 10.52 -10.17 -23.58
N SER A 175 10.45 -11.39 -24.13
CA SER A 175 10.35 -12.64 -23.35
C SER A 175 11.52 -12.93 -22.39
N GLN A 176 12.63 -12.18 -22.43
CA GLN A 176 13.74 -12.39 -21.50
C GLN A 176 13.52 -11.71 -20.15
N LEU A 177 12.74 -10.64 -20.12
CA LEU A 177 12.39 -9.91 -18.89
C LEU A 177 10.99 -10.28 -18.41
N ASP A 178 10.13 -10.73 -19.33
CA ASP A 178 8.78 -11.21 -19.03
C ASP A 178 8.78 -12.26 -17.94
N PHE A 179 7.75 -12.22 -17.10
CA PHE A 179 7.58 -13.14 -15.99
C PHE A 179 6.14 -13.63 -15.88
N THR A 180 5.98 -14.81 -15.31
CA THR A 180 4.71 -15.36 -14.86
C THR A 180 4.92 -15.92 -13.47
N VAL A 181 4.11 -15.43 -12.52
CA VAL A 181 4.10 -15.89 -11.15
C VAL A 181 2.76 -16.56 -10.89
N GLU A 182 2.78 -17.85 -10.61
CA GLU A 182 1.63 -18.57 -10.04
C GLU A 182 1.57 -18.28 -8.54
N LEU A 183 0.43 -17.77 -8.11
CA LEU A 183 0.13 -17.41 -6.73
C LEU A 183 -0.79 -18.47 -6.13
N ASN A 184 -0.48 -18.89 -4.90
CA ASN A 184 -1.24 -19.90 -4.17
C ASN A 184 -1.73 -19.30 -2.85
N SER A 185 -2.89 -19.75 -2.38
CA SER A 185 -3.43 -19.35 -1.08
C SER A 185 -2.47 -19.77 0.04
N ILE A 186 -2.37 -18.94 1.07
CA ILE A 186 -1.59 -19.20 2.29
C ILE A 186 -2.49 -19.55 3.47
#